data_AF-A0A0E9LX85-F1
#
_entry.id   AF-A0A0E9LX85-F1
#
_cell.length_a   1.000
_cell.length_b   1.000
_cell.length_c   1.000
_cell.angle_alpha   90.00
_cell.angle_beta   90.00
_cell.angle_gamma   90.00
#
_symmetry.space_group_name_H-M   'P 1'
#
loop_
_entity.id
_entity.type
_entity.pdbx_description
1 polymer ?
#
loop_
_entity_poly.entity_id
_entity_poly.type
_entity_poly.pdbx_seq_one_letter_code
_entity_poly.pdbx_strand_id
1 'polypeptide(L)'
;MNTTMLKRPDVENLVGQNNIDMMQDNHANHVRFIASILKYPNPEVLVETVLWVFQAYRSHGFTTNYWAAQLNTWMDVLKQVLTDESYKEVYPYYEWMQTNIPLFVKISGEKA
;
A
#
# COMPACT_ATOMS: atom_id res chain seq x y z
N MET A 1 -6.34 -9.90 -4.70
CA MET A 1 -4.89 -9.64 -4.78
C MET A 1 -4.64 -8.68 -5.92
N ASN A 2 -3.75 -7.70 -5.74
CA ASN A 2 -3.37 -6.74 -6.78
C ASN A 2 -2.36 -7.36 -7.76
N THR A 3 -2.87 -8.11 -8.72
CA THR A 3 -2.05 -8.77 -9.75
C THR A 3 -1.54 -7.80 -10.82
N THR A 4 -2.09 -6.58 -10.87
CA THR A 4 -1.64 -5.52 -11.79
C THR A 4 -0.18 -5.14 -11.55
N MET A 5 0.27 -5.14 -10.29
CA MET A 5 1.67 -4.88 -9.96
C MET A 5 2.65 -5.90 -10.57
N LEU A 6 2.27 -7.17 -10.67
CA LEU A 6 3.10 -8.23 -11.27
C LEU A 6 3.34 -8.02 -12.77
N LYS A 7 2.48 -7.24 -13.43
CA LYS A 7 2.56 -6.97 -14.87
C LYS A 7 3.40 -5.73 -15.18
N ARG A 8 3.90 -5.01 -14.17
CA ARG A 8 4.68 -3.80 -14.39
C ARG A 8 6.08 -4.15 -14.88
N PRO A 9 6.60 -3.48 -15.93
CA PRO A 9 7.95 -3.74 -16.43
C PRO A 9 9.04 -3.31 -15.45
N ASP A 10 8.73 -2.42 -14.51
CA ASP A 10 9.65 -1.91 -13.49
C ASP A 10 9.46 -2.58 -12.11
N VAL A 11 8.68 -3.66 -11.99
CA VAL A 11 8.32 -4.23 -10.68
C VAL A 11 9.53 -4.62 -9.83
N GLU A 12 10.56 -5.25 -10.42
CA GLU A 12 11.78 -5.61 -9.69
C GLU A 12 12.58 -4.38 -9.25
N ASN A 13 12.57 -3.29 -10.03
CA ASN A 13 13.18 -2.03 -9.62
C ASN A 13 12.44 -1.38 -8.45
N LEU A 14 11.13 -1.64 -8.33
CA LEU A 14 10.31 -1.11 -7.24
C LEU A 14 10.49 -1.90 -5.95
N VAL A 15 10.53 -3.23 -6.02
CA VAL A 15 10.54 -4.11 -4.84
C VAL A 15 11.92 -4.60 -4.44
N GLY A 16 12.92 -4.49 -5.31
CA GLY A 16 14.24 -5.10 -5.12
C GLY A 16 14.30 -6.56 -5.58
N GLN A 17 15.52 -7.04 -5.82
CA GLN A 17 15.73 -8.39 -6.36
C GLN A 17 15.17 -9.46 -5.41
N ASN A 18 14.48 -10.47 -5.96
CA ASN A 18 13.93 -11.62 -5.23
C ASN A 18 12.83 -11.27 -4.20
N ASN A 19 12.19 -10.10 -4.28
CA ASN A 19 11.14 -9.67 -3.33
C ASN A 19 9.70 -9.77 -3.87
N ILE A 20 9.49 -10.39 -5.03
CA ILE A 20 8.17 -10.50 -5.65
C ILE A 20 7.17 -11.28 -4.77
N ASP A 21 7.62 -12.34 -4.11
CA ASP A 21 6.75 -13.12 -3.22
C ASP A 21 6.39 -12.31 -1.96
N MET A 22 7.35 -11.59 -1.39
CA MET A 22 7.12 -10.66 -0.27
C MET A 22 6.12 -9.56 -0.63
N MET A 23 6.19 -9.03 -1.85
CA MET A 23 5.20 -8.07 -2.38
C MET A 23 3.80 -8.68 -2.42
N GLN A 24 3.66 -9.93 -2.89
CA GLN A 24 2.37 -10.61 -2.96
C GLN A 24 1.78 -10.86 -1.57
N ASP A 25 2.61 -11.28 -0.62
CA ASP A 25 2.23 -11.44 0.78
C ASP A 25 1.79 -10.10 1.40
N ASN A 26 2.51 -9.01 1.12
CA ASN A 26 2.11 -7.66 1.50
C ASN A 26 0.73 -7.31 0.97
N HIS A 27 0.46 -7.60 -0.31
CA HIS A 27 -0.83 -7.32 -0.93
C HIS A 27 -1.97 -8.15 -0.32
N ALA A 28 -1.72 -9.40 0.05
CA ALA A 28 -2.70 -10.23 0.76
C ALA A 28 -2.98 -9.69 2.18
N ASN A 29 -1.93 -9.26 2.88
CA ASN A 29 -2.03 -8.64 4.20
C ASN A 29 -2.75 -7.29 4.15
N HIS A 30 -2.47 -6.46 3.14
CA HIS A 30 -3.10 -5.15 2.92
C HIS A 30 -4.62 -5.25 2.87
N VAL A 31 -5.17 -6.18 2.08
CA VAL A 31 -6.63 -6.35 1.96
C VAL A 31 -7.26 -6.77 3.29
N ARG A 32 -6.64 -7.73 3.99
CA ARG A 32 -7.13 -8.17 5.32
C ARG A 32 -7.10 -7.03 6.33
N PHE A 33 -6.03 -6.25 6.32
CA PHE A 33 -5.83 -5.12 7.22
C PHE A 33 -6.84 -4.01 6.98
N ILE A 34 -6.98 -3.53 5.74
CA ILE A 34 -7.96 -2.48 5.40
C ILE A 34 -9.38 -2.95 5.69
N ALA A 35 -9.74 -4.20 5.37
CA ALA A 35 -11.05 -4.74 5.72
C ALA A 35 -11.30 -4.74 7.25
N SER A 36 -10.27 -5.04 8.05
CA SER A 36 -10.34 -4.95 9.51
C SER A 36 -10.55 -3.50 9.99
N ILE A 37 -9.81 -2.54 9.43
CA ILE A 37 -9.94 -1.11 9.78
C ILE A 37 -11.32 -0.57 9.42
N LEU A 38 -11.86 -0.96 8.26
CA LEU A 38 -13.22 -0.57 7.85
C LEU A 38 -14.28 -1.14 8.79
N LYS A 39 -14.10 -2.38 9.26
CA LYS A 39 -15.03 -3.04 10.18
C LYS A 39 -14.92 -2.51 11.61
N TYR A 40 -13.70 -2.20 12.04
CA TYR A 40 -13.37 -1.75 13.40
C TYR A 40 -12.39 -0.57 13.32
N PRO A 41 -12.91 0.66 13.13
CA PRO A 41 -12.06 1.84 12.95
C PRO A 41 -11.13 2.06 14.14
N ASN A 42 -9.83 2.08 13.85
CA ASN A 42 -8.79 2.44 14.81
C ASN A 42 -7.70 3.25 14.09
N PRO A 43 -7.69 4.59 14.23
CA PRO A 43 -6.76 5.45 13.50
C PRO A 43 -5.31 5.27 13.97
N GLU A 44 -5.08 4.97 15.25
CA GLU A 44 -3.73 4.72 15.79
C GLU A 44 -3.13 3.48 15.15
N VAL A 45 -3.88 2.36 15.15
CA VAL A 45 -3.44 1.11 14.51
C VAL A 45 -3.22 1.29 13.01
N LEU A 46 -4.06 2.08 12.32
CA LEU A 46 -3.86 2.41 10.91
C LEU A 46 -2.51 3.11 10.69
N VAL A 47 -2.26 4.20 11.42
CA VAL A 47 -1.04 5.00 11.26
C VAL A 47 0.21 4.20 11.62
N GLU A 48 0.21 3.52 12.77
CA GLU A 48 1.36 2.73 13.23
C GLU A 48 1.69 1.58 12.27
N THR A 49 0.67 0.89 11.76
CA THR A 49 0.87 -0.21 10.80
C THR A 49 1.45 0.32 9.49
N VAL A 50 0.94 1.44 8.97
CA VAL A 50 1.47 2.06 7.74
C VAL A 50 2.94 2.46 7.93
N LEU A 51 3.28 3.11 9.05
CA LEU A 51 4.68 3.48 9.35
C LEU A 51 5.60 2.25 9.45
N TRP A 52 5.15 1.20 10.14
CA TRP A 52 5.89 -0.05 10.25
C TRP A 52 6.13 -0.72 8.89
N VAL A 53 5.12 -0.75 8.01
CA VAL A 53 5.25 -1.30 6.66
C VAL A 53 6.31 -0.53 5.85
N PHE A 54 6.32 0.81 5.91
CA PHE A 54 7.35 1.60 5.23
C PHE A 54 8.77 1.24 5.72
N GLN A 55 8.96 1.10 7.03
CA GLN A 55 10.25 0.74 7.63
C GLN A 55 10.69 -0.68 7.24
N ALA A 56 9.81 -1.66 7.43
CA ALA A 56 10.12 -3.07 7.23
C ALA A 56 10.51 -3.35 5.78
N TYR A 57 9.72 -2.89 4.81
CA TYR A 57 9.93 -3.21 3.41
C TYR A 57 11.11 -2.44 2.81
N ARG A 58 11.37 -1.22 3.28
CA ARG A 58 12.60 -0.49 2.92
C ARG A 58 13.85 -1.28 3.32
N SER A 59 13.86 -1.92 4.50
CA SER A 59 15.00 -2.75 4.93
C SER A 59 15.27 -3.95 4.02
N HIS A 60 14.25 -4.37 3.24
CA HIS A 60 14.35 -5.42 2.23
C HIS A 60 14.65 -4.92 0.82
N GLY A 61 14.75 -3.60 0.59
CA GLY A 61 15.10 -3.03 -0.72
C GLY A 61 13.94 -2.49 -1.54
N PHE A 62 12.75 -2.36 -0.95
CA PHE A 62 11.63 -1.66 -1.60
C PHE A 62 11.94 -0.16 -1.69
N THR A 63 11.61 0.44 -2.83
CA THR A 63 11.82 1.87 -3.10
C THR A 63 10.63 2.71 -2.66
N THR A 64 10.83 4.00 -2.38
CA THR A 64 9.72 4.93 -2.11
C THR A 64 8.65 4.92 -3.22
N ASN A 65 9.05 4.80 -4.49
CA ASN A 65 8.13 4.80 -5.64
C ASN A 65 7.18 3.59 -5.65
N TYR A 66 7.55 2.50 -4.99
CA TYR A 66 6.68 1.32 -4.85
C TYR A 66 5.35 1.68 -4.20
N TRP A 67 5.36 2.52 -3.16
CA TRP A 67 4.15 2.87 -2.40
C TRP A 67 3.10 3.57 -3.27
N ALA A 68 3.54 4.54 -4.08
CA ALA A 68 2.66 5.22 -5.01
C ALA A 68 2.13 4.24 -6.09
N ALA A 69 2.99 3.37 -6.62
CA ALA A 69 2.60 2.38 -7.63
C ALA A 69 1.57 1.37 -7.09
N GLN A 70 1.81 0.82 -5.89
CA GLN A 70 0.89 -0.09 -5.21
C GLN A 70 -0.46 0.57 -4.91
N LEU A 71 -0.47 1.78 -4.35
CA LEU A 71 -1.73 2.43 -3.96
C LEU A 71 -2.57 2.79 -5.19
N ASN A 72 -1.95 3.30 -6.27
CA ASN A 72 -2.64 3.55 -7.53
C ASN A 72 -3.30 2.28 -8.09
N THR A 73 -2.54 1.19 -8.14
CA THR A 73 -3.06 -0.08 -8.64
C THR A 73 -4.15 -0.67 -7.75
N TRP A 74 -4.13 -0.41 -6.44
CA TRP A 74 -5.26 -0.76 -5.57
C TRP A 74 -6.50 0.07 -5.87
N MET A 75 -6.38 1.38 -6.04
CA MET A 75 -7.53 2.24 -6.38
C MET A 75 -8.16 1.79 -7.71
N ASP A 76 -7.35 1.46 -8.72
CA ASP A 76 -7.83 0.93 -10.00
C ASP A 76 -8.59 -0.39 -9.83
N VAL A 77 -8.05 -1.31 -9.04
CA VAL A 77 -8.71 -2.60 -8.76
C VAL A 77 -10.01 -2.40 -8.00
N LEU A 78 -10.00 -1.58 -6.95
CA LEU A 78 -11.18 -1.32 -6.12
C LEU A 78 -12.31 -0.67 -6.93
N LYS A 79 -11.98 0.28 -7.82
CA LYS A 79 -12.96 0.91 -8.71
C LYS A 79 -13.60 -0.08 -9.68
N GLN A 80 -12.90 -1.15 -10.05
CA GLN A 80 -13.43 -2.19 -10.95
C GLN A 80 -14.29 -3.23 -10.23
N VAL A 81 -13.98 -3.54 -8.96
CA VAL A 81 -14.62 -4.66 -8.24
C VAL A 81 -15.72 -4.23 -7.27
N LEU A 82 -15.68 -2.99 -6.79
CA LEU A 82 -16.69 -2.44 -5.91
C LEU A 82 -17.79 -1.72 -6.70
N THR A 83 -18.97 -1.59 -6.10
CA THR A 83 -19.97 -0.64 -6.60
C THR A 83 -19.44 0.79 -6.42
N ASP A 84 -19.95 1.73 -7.22
CA ASP A 84 -19.58 3.14 -7.11
C ASP A 84 -19.80 3.70 -5.69
N GLU A 85 -20.87 3.27 -5.01
CA GLU A 85 -21.16 3.65 -3.63
C GLU A 85 -20.10 3.11 -2.67
N SER A 86 -19.81 1.80 -2.72
CA SER A 86 -18.78 1.20 -1.86
C SER A 86 -17.39 1.76 -2.14
N TYR A 87 -17.07 2.03 -3.41
CA TYR A 87 -15.79 2.65 -3.78
C TYR A 87 -15.64 4.05 -3.17
N LYS A 88 -16.69 4.87 -3.21
CA LYS A 88 -16.68 6.23 -2.62
C LYS A 88 -16.42 6.20 -1.11
N GLU A 89 -16.92 5.21 -0.39
CA GLU A 89 -16.70 5.05 1.05
C GLU A 89 -15.28 4.55 1.38
N VAL A 90 -14.68 3.73 0.50
CA VAL A 90 -13.34 3.15 0.72
C VAL A 90 -12.22 4.06 0.21
N TYR A 91 -12.45 4.80 -0.86
CA TYR A 91 -11.46 5.67 -1.53
C TYR A 91 -10.72 6.64 -0.58
N PRO A 92 -11.37 7.31 0.39
CA PRO A 92 -10.70 8.25 1.28
C PRO A 92 -9.52 7.65 2.07
N TYR A 93 -9.55 6.36 2.38
CA TYR A 93 -8.42 5.69 3.05
C TYR A 93 -7.19 5.59 2.13
N TYR A 94 -7.42 5.30 0.85
CA TYR A 94 -6.35 5.18 -0.15
C TYR A 94 -5.81 6.55 -0.54
N GLU A 95 -6.69 7.53 -0.72
CA GLU A 95 -6.30 8.93 -0.95
C GLU A 95 -5.45 9.46 0.21
N TRP A 96 -5.90 9.26 1.45
CA TRP A 96 -5.13 9.66 2.64
C TRP A 96 -3.76 9.00 2.69
N MET A 97 -3.67 7.68 2.46
CA MET A 97 -2.38 6.99 2.42
C MET A 97 -1.47 7.55 1.33
N GLN A 98 -2.01 7.85 0.15
CA GLN A 98 -1.24 8.34 -0.99
C GLN A 98 -0.73 9.77 -0.79
N THR A 99 -1.59 10.69 -0.33
CA THR A 99 -1.21 12.08 -0.06
C THR A 99 -0.15 12.17 1.02
N ASN A 100 -0.15 11.25 1.99
CA ASN A 100 0.77 11.25 3.12
C ASN A 100 2.04 10.41 2.91
N ILE A 101 2.27 9.81 1.72
CA ILE A 101 3.52 9.09 1.42
C ILE A 101 4.77 9.90 1.81
N PRO A 102 4.94 11.18 1.44
CA PRO A 102 6.14 11.94 1.82
C PRO A 102 6.33 12.07 3.33
N LEU A 103 5.23 12.13 4.08
CA LEU A 103 5.25 12.19 5.53
C LEU A 103 5.65 10.85 6.13
N PHE A 104 5.10 9.75 5.63
CA PHE A 104 5.47 8.40 6.08
C PHE A 104 6.94 8.09 5.80
N VAL A 105 7.45 8.44 4.62
CA VAL A 105 8.88 8.36 4.27
C VAL A 105 9.73 9.12 5.28
N LYS A 106 9.37 10.38 5.55
CA LYS A 106 10.11 11.23 6.50
C LYS A 106 10.10 10.67 7.94
N ILE A 107 8.94 10.26 8.44
CA ILE A 107 8.80 9.76 9.82
C ILE A 107 9.41 8.37 9.98
N SER A 108 9.31 7.52 8.96
CA SER A 108 9.89 6.17 8.96
C SER A 108 11.43 6.17 8.85
N GLY A 109 12.06 7.35 8.70
CA GLY A 109 13.51 7.52 8.74
C GLY A 109 14.19 7.42 7.39
N GLU A 110 13.47 7.61 6.29
CA GLU A 110 14.03 7.73 4.94
C GLU A 110 14.43 9.19 4.68
N LYS A 111 15.69 9.41 4.26
CA LYS A 111 16.12 10.74 3.83
C LYS A 111 15.43 11.01 2.49
N ALA A 112 14.53 11.98 2.48
CA ALA A 112 13.86 12.49 1.28
C ALA A 112 14.87 12.99 0.24
#